data_AF-A0A172YPP5-F1
#
_entry.id   AF-A0A172YPP5-F1
#
_cell.length_a   1.000
_cell.length_b   1.000
_cell.length_c   1.000
_cell.angle_alpha   90.00
_cell.angle_beta   90.00
_cell.angle_gamma   90.00
#
_symmetry.space_group_name_H-M   'P 1'
#
loop_
_entity.id
_entity.type
_entity.pdbx_description
1 polymer ?
#
loop_
_entity_poly.entity_id
_entity_poly.type
_entity_poly.pdbx_seq_one_letter_code
_entity_poly.pdbx_strand_id
1 'polypeptide(L)'
;MDTVIIPDIEQKYAQLTSAQQEIFAGYGLRQIKHFVEISLPKIEAALPAGAQVQGINADGKVQAFNSNTQQYYIWISDLQWQESAKVQDAVDLKDDAIAVWEIFELSQYELIDLSHVHRDFLEQLEQR
;
A
#
# COMPACT_ATOMS: atom_id res chain seq x y z
N MET A 1 1.17 -27.77 -2.42
CA MET A 1 0.92 -26.40 -1.95
C MET A 1 -0.36 -26.00 -2.64
N ASP A 2 -1.44 -25.86 -1.87
CA ASP A 2 -2.73 -25.49 -2.43
C ASP A 2 -2.64 -24.03 -2.90
N THR A 3 -2.93 -23.80 -4.18
CA THR A 3 -2.97 -22.45 -4.74
C THR A 3 -4.14 -21.71 -4.10
N VAL A 4 -3.86 -20.60 -3.42
CA VAL A 4 -4.92 -19.75 -2.88
C VAL A 4 -5.59 -19.01 -4.04
N ILE A 5 -6.89 -19.26 -4.18
CA ILE A 5 -7.75 -18.57 -5.15
C ILE A 5 -8.57 -17.56 -4.36
N ILE A 6 -8.43 -16.28 -4.69
CA ILE A 6 -9.31 -15.24 -4.14
C ILE A 6 -10.66 -15.33 -4.87
N PRO A 7 -11.78 -15.53 -4.15
CA PRO A 7 -13.10 -15.52 -4.75
C PRO A 7 -13.37 -14.19 -5.46
N ASP A 8 -14.00 -14.28 -6.63
CA ASP A 8 -14.45 -13.11 -7.42
C ASP A 8 -13.35 -12.09 -7.70
N ILE A 9 -12.08 -12.54 -7.84
CA ILE A 9 -10.92 -11.67 -8.04
C ILE A 9 -11.09 -10.71 -9.24
N GLU A 10 -11.70 -11.16 -10.33
CA GLU A 10 -12.00 -10.30 -11.49
C GLU A 10 -12.96 -9.16 -11.13
N GLN A 11 -14.01 -9.45 -10.35
CA GLN A 11 -14.99 -8.45 -9.91
C GLN A 11 -14.40 -7.50 -8.87
N LYS A 12 -13.58 -8.01 -7.95
CA LYS A 12 -12.85 -7.20 -6.96
C LYS A 12 -11.86 -6.25 -7.65
N TYR A 13 -11.12 -6.75 -8.65
CA TYR A 13 -10.19 -5.92 -9.44
C TYR A 13 -10.91 -4.86 -10.28
N ALA A 14 -12.08 -5.18 -10.84
CA ALA A 14 -12.89 -4.23 -11.60
C ALA A 14 -13.49 -3.09 -10.75
N GLN A 15 -13.57 -3.26 -9.43
CA GLN A 15 -14.01 -2.21 -8.49
C GLN A 15 -12.90 -1.20 -8.18
N LEU A 16 -11.64 -1.54 -8.46
CA LEU A 16 -10.50 -0.67 -8.19
C LEU A 16 -10.50 0.55 -9.12
N THR A 17 -10.09 1.70 -8.59
CA THR A 17 -9.71 2.86 -9.41
C THR A 17 -8.41 2.58 -10.18
N SER A 18 -8.09 3.39 -11.19
CA SER A 18 -6.84 3.24 -11.93
C SER A 18 -5.60 3.29 -11.03
N ALA A 19 -5.55 4.19 -10.05
CA ALA A 19 -4.44 4.27 -9.09
C ALA A 19 -4.35 3.01 -8.22
N GLN A 20 -5.48 2.45 -7.79
CA GLN A 20 -5.52 1.21 -7.01
C GLN A 20 -5.11 -0.01 -7.85
N GLN A 21 -5.43 -0.03 -9.14
CA GLN A 21 -4.96 -1.07 -10.07
C GLN A 21 -3.45 -1.01 -10.27
N GLU A 22 -2.87 0.19 -10.35
CA GLU A 22 -1.42 0.39 -10.40
C GLU A 22 -0.75 -0.08 -9.10
N ILE A 23 -1.32 0.24 -7.94
CA ILE A 23 -0.84 -0.26 -6.63
C ILE A 23 -0.94 -1.79 -6.56
N PHE A 24 -2.06 -2.37 -7.00
CA PHE A 24 -2.23 -3.82 -7.07
C PHE A 24 -1.15 -4.46 -7.94
N ALA A 25 -0.90 -3.91 -9.12
CA ALA A 25 0.07 -4.45 -10.07
C ALA A 25 1.53 -4.23 -9.64
N GLY A 26 1.85 -3.09 -9.04
CA GLY A 26 3.20 -2.73 -8.63
C GLY A 26 3.66 -3.45 -7.36
N TYR A 27 2.77 -3.57 -6.36
CA TYR A 27 3.14 -4.12 -5.05
C TYR A 27 2.64 -5.56 -4.82
N GLY A 28 1.49 -5.91 -5.38
CA GLY A 28 0.81 -7.15 -5.11
C GLY A 28 0.17 -7.23 -3.70
N LEU A 29 -0.80 -8.12 -3.55
CA LEU A 29 -1.64 -8.21 -2.35
C LEU A 29 -0.86 -8.54 -1.06
N ARG A 30 0.22 -9.33 -1.17
CA ARG A 30 1.07 -9.65 -0.01
C ARG A 30 1.72 -8.39 0.57
N GLN A 31 2.29 -7.53 -0.27
CA GLN A 31 2.96 -6.32 0.21
C GLN A 31 1.95 -5.30 0.72
N ILE A 32 0.79 -5.19 0.07
CA ILE A 32 -0.31 -4.34 0.53
C ILE A 32 -0.76 -4.78 1.93
N LYS A 33 -1.02 -6.08 2.14
CA LYS A 33 -1.35 -6.62 3.46
C LYS A 33 -0.26 -6.34 4.48
N HIS A 34 1.00 -6.62 4.14
CA HIS A 34 2.11 -6.35 5.05
C HIS A 34 2.20 -4.86 5.41
N PHE A 35 2.03 -3.97 4.44
CA PHE A 35 2.04 -2.53 4.69
C PHE A 35 0.92 -2.12 5.64
N VAL A 36 -0.33 -2.48 5.34
CA VAL A 36 -1.50 -2.06 6.11
C VAL A 36 -1.52 -2.66 7.52
N GLU A 37 -1.20 -3.94 7.68
CA GLU A 37 -1.35 -4.64 8.97
C GLU A 37 -0.11 -4.59 9.85
N ILE A 38 1.09 -4.47 9.27
CA ILE A 38 2.36 -4.62 10.01
C ILE A 38 3.16 -3.32 10.03
N SER A 39 3.39 -2.72 8.86
CA SER A 39 4.24 -1.54 8.75
C SER A 39 3.52 -0.28 9.22
N LEU A 40 2.31 -0.03 8.71
CA LEU A 40 1.57 1.20 8.92
C LEU A 40 1.29 1.50 10.41
N PRO A 41 0.87 0.53 11.25
CA PRO A 41 0.67 0.80 12.68
C PRO A 41 1.95 1.25 13.39
N LYS A 42 3.12 0.69 13.01
CA LYS A 42 4.42 1.07 13.58
C LYS A 42 4.85 2.47 13.10
N ILE A 43 4.60 2.76 11.83
CA ILE A 43 4.87 4.04 11.19
C ILE A 43 4.04 5.16 11.84
N GLU A 44 2.74 4.92 12.01
CA GLU A 44 1.81 5.87 12.63
C GLU A 44 2.07 6.06 14.13
N ALA A 45 2.49 5.01 14.85
CA ALA A 45 2.84 5.11 16.28
C ALA A 45 4.04 6.04 16.56
N ALA A 46 4.96 6.18 15.61
CA ALA A 46 6.14 7.04 15.73
C ALA A 46 5.92 8.44 15.11
N LEU A 47 4.73 8.71 14.55
CA LEU A 47 4.46 9.89 13.75
C LEU A 47 4.52 11.20 14.57
N PRO A 48 5.17 12.26 14.07
CA PRO A 48 5.14 13.57 14.72
C PRO A 48 3.71 14.09 14.90
N ALA A 49 3.44 14.74 16.02
CA ALA A 49 2.12 15.25 16.36
C ALA A 49 1.57 16.19 15.27
N GLY A 50 0.35 15.91 14.81
CA GLY A 50 -0.32 16.69 13.76
C GLY A 50 0.11 16.37 12.34
N ALA A 51 1.08 15.48 12.13
CA ALA A 51 1.38 14.93 10.81
C ALA A 51 0.41 13.79 10.47
N GLN A 52 0.25 13.52 9.18
CA GLN A 52 -0.53 12.41 8.64
C GLN A 52 0.28 11.68 7.57
N VAL A 53 0.29 10.34 7.63
CA VAL A 53 0.88 9.51 6.58
C VAL A 53 0.07 9.68 5.30
N GLN A 54 0.75 10.09 4.23
CA GLN A 54 0.16 10.28 2.91
C GLN A 54 0.19 8.99 2.09
N GLY A 55 1.29 8.24 2.17
CA GLY A 55 1.52 7.08 1.31
C GLY A 55 2.99 6.85 1.01
N ILE A 56 3.28 6.22 -0.12
CA ILE A 56 4.64 5.95 -0.62
C ILE A 56 4.94 6.92 -1.76
N ASN A 57 6.05 7.65 -1.66
CA ASN A 57 6.44 8.60 -2.69
C ASN A 57 7.22 7.93 -3.84
N ALA A 58 7.55 8.70 -4.87
CA ALA A 58 8.31 8.23 -6.04
C ALA A 58 9.69 7.64 -5.73
N ASP A 59 10.29 7.96 -4.57
CA ASP A 59 11.55 7.36 -4.11
C ASP A 59 11.33 5.99 -3.42
N GLY A 60 10.10 5.49 -3.38
CA GLY A 60 9.73 4.26 -2.68
C GLY A 60 9.72 4.41 -1.16
N LYS A 61 9.65 5.64 -0.64
CA LYS A 61 9.68 5.93 0.80
C LYS A 61 8.32 6.35 1.32
N VAL A 62 8.00 5.95 2.55
CA VAL A 62 6.76 6.39 3.19
C VAL A 62 6.90 7.86 3.58
N GLN A 63 5.91 8.65 3.20
CA GLN A 63 5.85 10.09 3.40
C GLN A 63 4.69 10.47 4.30
N ALA A 64 4.90 11.46 5.15
CA ALA A 64 3.87 12.13 5.91
C ALA A 64 3.94 13.65 5.73
N PHE A 65 2.81 14.32 5.96
CA PHE A 65 2.70 15.77 5.87
C PHE A 65 1.97 16.32 7.09
N ASN A 66 2.45 17.44 7.62
CA ASN A 66 1.77 18.19 8.68
C ASN A 66 1.21 19.48 8.10
N SER A 67 -0.12 19.58 8.01
CA SER A 67 -0.79 20.75 7.45
C SER A 67 -0.64 22.01 8.30
N ASN A 68 -0.37 21.88 9.60
CA ASN A 68 -0.22 23.02 10.51
C ASN A 68 1.15 23.69 10.35
N THR A 69 2.21 22.90 10.16
CA THR A 69 3.59 23.40 10.03
C THR A 69 4.07 23.46 8.57
N GLN A 70 3.31 22.88 7.64
CA GLN A 70 3.68 22.69 6.24
C GLN A 70 4.98 21.89 6.04
N GLN A 71 5.29 21.00 6.99
CA GLN A 71 6.49 20.16 6.95
C GLN A 71 6.18 18.77 6.40
N TYR A 72 7.12 18.26 5.61
CA TYR A 72 7.13 16.88 5.13
C TYR A 72 8.05 16.03 6.01
N TYR A 73 7.70 14.77 6.17
CA TYR A 73 8.49 13.79 6.88
C TYR A 73 8.63 12.54 6.03
N ILE A 74 9.81 11.92 6.09
CA ILE A 74 10.13 10.68 5.41
C ILE A 74 10.46 9.62 6.44
N TRP A 75 9.85 8.45 6.30
CA TRP A 75 10.14 7.30 7.13
C TRP A 75 11.51 6.72 6.77
N ILE A 76 12.37 6.54 7.77
CA ILE A 76 13.68 5.92 7.64
C ILE A 76 13.72 4.60 8.43
N SER A 77 14.59 3.68 8.02
CA SER A 77 14.61 2.27 8.45
C SER A 77 14.72 2.04 9.97
N ASP A 78 15.09 3.04 10.75
CA ASP A 78 15.29 2.97 12.20
C ASP A 78 14.02 3.28 13.03
N LEU A 79 12.84 3.07 12.44
CA LEU A 79 11.55 3.41 13.04
C LEU A 79 11.40 4.90 13.39
N GLN A 80 11.97 5.76 12.53
CA GLN A 80 12.04 7.19 12.77
C GLN A 80 11.53 7.97 11.57
N TRP A 81 11.02 9.16 11.86
CA TRP A 81 10.68 10.17 10.88
C TRP A 81 11.78 11.21 10.77
N GLN A 82 12.21 11.49 9.55
CA GLN A 82 13.14 12.57 9.25
C GLN A 82 12.39 13.70 8.54
N GLU A 83 12.53 14.94 9.01
CA GLU A 83 12.00 16.10 8.31
C GLU A 83 12.66 16.25 6.93
N SER A 84 11.86 16.56 5.92
CA SER A 84 12.29 16.75 4.54
C SER A 84 11.85 18.13 4.06
N ALA A 85 12.80 18.87 3.47
CA ALA A 85 12.51 20.11 2.78
C ALA A 85 11.95 19.89 1.36
N LYS A 86 11.90 18.64 0.88
CA LYS A 86 11.41 18.31 -0.46
C LYS A 86 9.91 18.06 -0.43
N VAL A 87 9.19 18.87 -1.20
CA VAL A 87 7.85 18.53 -1.71
C VAL A 87 8.04 17.38 -2.71
N GLN A 88 7.32 16.28 -2.53
CA GLN A 88 7.27 15.20 -3.53
C GLN A 88 5.84 15.09 -4.07
N ASP A 89 5.73 15.11 -5.40
CA ASP A 89 4.44 15.28 -6.11
C ASP A 89 3.77 13.96 -6.52
N ALA A 90 4.50 12.84 -6.59
CA ALA A 90 3.93 11.53 -6.91
C ALA A 90 3.90 10.65 -5.65
N VAL A 91 2.70 10.23 -5.25
CA VAL A 91 2.44 9.45 -4.05
C VAL A 91 1.40 8.38 -4.35
N ASP A 92 1.77 7.11 -4.16
CA ASP A 92 0.83 6.01 -4.00
C ASP A 92 0.15 6.19 -2.64
N LEU A 93 -1.13 6.55 -2.65
CA LEU A 93 -1.81 6.96 -1.43
C LEU A 93 -1.98 5.80 -0.46
N LYS A 94 -1.80 6.09 0.83
CA LYS A 94 -2.11 5.17 1.93
C LYS A 94 -3.54 4.68 1.83
N ASP A 95 -4.48 5.59 1.57
CA ASP A 95 -5.90 5.27 1.54
C ASP A 95 -6.25 4.36 0.36
N ASP A 96 -5.52 4.45 -0.77
CA ASP A 96 -5.68 3.51 -1.88
C ASP A 96 -5.16 2.11 -1.52
N ALA A 97 -4.03 2.02 -0.81
CA ALA A 97 -3.54 0.74 -0.29
C ALA A 97 -4.51 0.10 0.72
N ILE A 98 -5.13 0.92 1.58
CA ILE A 98 -6.18 0.47 2.51
C ILE A 98 -7.41 0.01 1.72
N ALA A 99 -7.86 0.76 0.72
CA ALA A 99 -9.01 0.38 -0.10
C ALA A 99 -8.79 -0.96 -0.83
N VAL A 100 -7.60 -1.18 -1.41
CA VAL A 100 -7.25 -2.48 -2.00
C VAL A 100 -7.28 -3.58 -0.94
N TRP A 101 -6.74 -3.32 0.26
CA TRP A 101 -6.78 -4.27 1.37
C TRP A 101 -8.21 -4.64 1.77
N GLU A 102 -9.13 -3.66 1.83
CA GLU A 102 -10.54 -3.85 2.16
C GLU A 102 -11.29 -4.61 1.07
N ILE A 103 -11.18 -4.19 -0.19
CA ILE A 103 -11.88 -4.80 -1.34
C ILE A 103 -11.49 -6.28 -1.49
N PHE A 104 -10.22 -6.59 -1.31
CA PHE A 104 -9.71 -7.96 -1.38
C PHE A 104 -9.88 -8.74 -0.08
N GLU A 105 -10.40 -8.11 0.98
CA GLU A 105 -10.64 -8.71 2.29
C GLU A 105 -9.38 -9.39 2.85
N LEU A 106 -8.23 -8.73 2.68
CA LEU A 106 -6.93 -9.35 2.90
C LEU A 106 -6.71 -9.82 4.34
N SER A 107 -7.47 -9.30 5.30
CA SER A 107 -7.52 -9.80 6.68
C SER A 107 -7.78 -11.30 6.80
N GLN A 108 -8.47 -11.91 5.82
CA GLN A 108 -8.86 -13.33 5.83
C GLN A 108 -7.76 -14.29 5.35
N TYR A 109 -6.66 -13.75 4.82
CA TYR A 109 -5.60 -14.54 4.19
C TYR A 109 -4.28 -14.40 4.93
N GLU A 110 -3.48 -15.47 4.96
CA GLU A 110 -2.11 -15.40 5.44
C GLU A 110 -1.20 -14.71 4.40
N LEU A 111 -0.12 -14.08 4.84
CA LEU A 111 0.80 -13.39 3.94
C LEU A 111 1.42 -14.32 2.88
N ILE A 112 1.73 -15.57 3.26
CA ILE A 112 2.38 -16.53 2.37
C ILE A 112 1.49 -16.87 1.17
N ASP A 113 0.19 -16.96 1.40
CA ASP A 113 -0.84 -17.34 0.44
C ASP A 113 -1.02 -16.31 -0.68
N LEU A 114 -0.75 -15.04 -0.37
CA LEU A 114 -0.94 -13.92 -1.30
C LEU A 114 0.24 -13.70 -2.26
N SER A 115 1.32 -14.47 -2.13
CA SER A 115 2.59 -14.21 -2.83
C SER A 115 2.49 -14.33 -4.37
N HIS A 116 1.59 -15.17 -4.87
CA HIS A 116 1.49 -15.50 -6.30
C HIS A 116 0.25 -14.90 -6.98
N VAL A 117 -0.78 -14.57 -6.19
CA VAL A 117 -2.11 -14.16 -6.66
C VAL A 117 -2.04 -13.02 -7.68
N HIS A 118 -1.27 -11.96 -7.39
CA HIS A 118 -1.20 -10.79 -8.28
C HIS A 118 -0.63 -11.17 -9.66
N ARG A 119 0.47 -11.93 -9.69
CA ARG A 119 1.17 -12.28 -10.93
C ARG A 119 0.29 -13.20 -11.76
N ASP A 120 -0.24 -14.24 -11.13
CA ASP A 120 -1.06 -15.25 -11.81
C ASP A 120 -2.33 -14.60 -12.39
N PHE A 121 -2.90 -13.60 -11.71
CA PHE A 121 -4.05 -12.85 -12.21
C PHE A 121 -3.69 -11.92 -13.38
N LEU A 122 -2.59 -11.16 -13.30
CA LEU A 122 -2.17 -10.29 -14.39
C LEU A 122 -1.79 -11.08 -15.65
N GLU A 123 -1.10 -12.21 -15.50
CA GLU A 123 -0.79 -13.11 -16.62
C GLU A 123 -2.06 -13.62 -17.32
N GLN A 124 -3.15 -13.85 -16.59
CA GLN A 124 -4.44 -14.21 -17.17
C GLN A 124 -5.10 -13.05 -17.93
N LEU A 125 -4.94 -11.82 -17.46
CA LEU A 125 -5.46 -10.63 -18.14
C LEU A 125 -4.73 -10.35 -19.45
N GLU A 126 -3.40 -10.51 -19.48
CA GLU A 126 -2.59 -10.26 -20.70
C GLU A 126 -2.84 -11.29 -21.82
N GLN A 127 -3.40 -12.46 -21.49
CA GLN A 127 -3.71 -13.52 -22.44
C GLN A 127 -5.12 -13.42 -23.06
N ARG A 128 -5.93 -12.43 -22.64
CA ARG A 128 -7.28 -12.17 -23.17
C ARG A 128 -7.24 -11.11 -24.28
#